data_AF-A0A7Y5R844-F1
#
_entry.id   AF-A0A7Y5R844-F1
#
_cell.length_a   1.000
_cell.length_b   1.000
_cell.length_c   1.000
_cell.angle_alpha   90.00
_cell.angle_beta   90.00
_cell.angle_gamma   90.00
#
_symmetry.space_group_name_H-M   'P 1'
#
loop_
_entity.id
_entity.type
_entity.pdbx_description
1 polymer ?
#
loop_
_entity_poly.entity_id
_entity_poly.type
_entity_poly.pdbx_seq_one_letter_code
_entity_poly.pdbx_strand_id
1 'polypeptide(L)' 'MTIPKANYVIDSQGQRMFVQLSIQEWENFVAEFKRMESILLLKSKLKNAFREVRQIQSGEKQGTPLNEFLNEL' A
#
# COMPACT_ATOMS: atom_id res chain seq x y z
N MET A 1 -5.44 17.37 6.28
CA MET A 1 -3.98 17.08 6.28
C MET A 1 -3.25 18.41 6.33
N THR A 2 -2.66 18.75 7.46
CA THR A 2 -1.70 19.85 7.57
C THR A 2 -0.39 19.37 6.96
N ILE A 3 0.09 20.04 5.92
CA ILE A 3 1.40 19.74 5.32
C ILE A 3 2.46 20.22 6.34
N PRO A 4 3.35 19.34 6.84
CA PRO A 4 4.38 19.76 7.77
C PRO A 4 5.23 20.87 7.16
N LYS A 5 5.58 21.90 7.95
CA LYS A 5 6.61 22.86 7.55
C LYS A 5 7.94 22.11 7.52
N ALA A 6 8.37 21.70 6.33
CA ALA A 6 9.64 21.02 6.14
C ALA A 6 10.80 21.98 6.45
N ASN A 7 11.66 21.58 7.39
CA ASN A 7 12.96 22.21 7.58
C ASN A 7 13.96 21.57 6.63
N TYR A 8 15.04 22.27 6.30
CA TYR A 8 16.04 21.77 5.37
C TYR A 8 17.45 21.96 5.91
N VAL A 9 18.29 20.96 5.71
CA VAL A 9 19.74 21.11 5.80
C VAL A 9 20.20 21.75 4.48
N ILE A 10 20.91 22.87 4.58
CA ILE A 10 21.44 23.62 3.45
C ILE A 10 22.95 23.45 3.33
N ASP A 11 23.49 23.54 2.13
CA ASP A 11 24.93 23.60 1.89
C ASP A 11 25.51 25.02 2.15
N SER A 12 26.80 25.18 1.92
CA SER A 12 27.50 26.47 2.09
C SER A 12 27.04 27.56 1.12
N GLN A 13 26.33 27.21 0.04
CA GLN A 13 25.75 28.14 -0.92
C GLN A 13 24.26 28.40 -0.65
N GLY A 14 23.69 27.81 0.41
CA GLY A 14 22.28 27.93 0.77
C GLY A 14 21.34 27.01 -0.02
N GLN A 15 21.87 26.08 -0.82
CA GLN A 15 21.04 25.09 -1.52
C GLN A 15 20.56 24.01 -0.56
N ARG A 16 19.29 23.63 -0.69
CA ARG A 16 18.66 22.60 0.16
C ARG A 16 19.13 21.22 -0.25
N MET A 17 19.73 20.49 0.69
CA MET A 17 20.30 19.16 0.46
C MET A 17 19.42 18.05 1.05
N PHE A 18 18.90 18.24 2.26
CA PHE A 18 18.12 17.23 2.97
C PHE A 18 16.90 17.84 3.65
N VAL A 19 15.84 17.04 3.82
CA VAL A 19 14.70 17.40 4.66
C VAL A 19 15.04 17.04 6.11
N GLN A 20 14.86 18.00 7.00
CA GLN A 20 15.00 17.82 8.43
C GLN A 20 13.61 17.76 9.07
N LEU A 21 13.40 16.75 9.89
CA LEU A 21 12.18 16.49 10.63
C LEU A 21 12.53 15.86 11.98
N SER A 22 11.63 15.98 12.95
CA SER A 22 11.81 15.26 14.22
C SER A 22 11.64 13.75 14.02
N ILE A 23 12.26 12.97 14.90
CA ILE A 23 12.11 11.50 14.89
C ILE A 23 10.62 11.13 15.00
N GLN A 24 9.86 11.82 15.86
CA GLN A 24 8.43 11.58 16.02
C GLN A 24 7.62 11.81 14.73
N GLU A 25 7.92 12.88 13.99
CA GLU A 25 7.28 13.15 12.70
C GLU A 25 7.66 12.10 11.65
N TRP A 26 8.90 11.62 11.67
CA TRP A 26 9.37 10.56 10.78
C TRP A 26 8.63 9.26 11.03
N GLU A 27 8.53 8.84 12.30
CA GLU A 27 7.83 7.63 12.69
C GLU A 27 6.35 7.68 12.32
N ASN A 28 5.70 8.82 12.55
CA ASN A 28 4.30 9.03 12.15
C ASN A 28 4.12 8.93 10.64
N PHE A 29 5.02 9.55 9.87
CA PHE A 29 5.00 9.48 8.41
C PHE A 29 5.18 8.03 7.92
N VAL A 30 6.17 7.30 8.45
CA VAL A 30 6.44 5.92 8.06
C VAL A 30 5.27 5.00 8.42
N ALA A 31 4.66 5.19 9.59
CA ALA A 31 3.48 4.42 9.99
C ALA A 31 2.30 4.64 9.05
N GLU A 32 2.02 5.91 8.71
CA GLU A 32 0.93 6.26 7.79
C GLU A 32 1.21 5.74 6.37
N PHE A 33 2.45 5.84 5.90
CA PHE A 33 2.86 5.31 4.61
C PHE A 33 2.65 3.79 4.53
N LYS A 34 3.09 3.04 5.55
CA LYS A 34 2.88 1.58 5.63
C LYS A 34 1.40 1.21 5.69
N ARG A 35 0.59 2.01 6.39
CA ARG A 35 -0.87 1.83 6.45
C ARG A 35 -1.49 2.00 5.06
N MET A 36 -1.09 3.04 4.32
CA MET A 36 -1.54 3.27 2.95
C MET A 36 -1.12 2.14 2.01
N GLU A 37 0.12 1.68 2.08
CA GLU A 37 0.62 0.55 1.29
C GLU A 37 -0.22 -0.72 1.54
N SER A 38 -0.51 -1.02 2.81
CA SER A 38 -1.34 -2.17 3.20
C SER A 38 -2.75 -2.08 2.63
N ILE A 39 -3.36 -0.89 2.67
CA ILE A 39 -4.69 -0.64 2.08
C ILE A 39 -4.66 -0.81 0.57
N LEU A 40 -3.64 -0.32 -0.11
CA LEU A 40 -3.49 -0.46 -1.56
C LEU A 40 -3.32 -1.93 -1.97
N LEU A 41 -2.52 -2.69 -1.21
CA LEU A 41 -2.36 -4.12 -1.40
C LEU A 41 -3.69 -4.86 -1.24
N LEU A 42 -4.44 -4.59 -0.16
CA LEU A 42 -5.75 -5.19 0.07
C LEU A 42 -6.74 -4.86 -1.06
N LYS A 43 -6.79 -3.58 -1.48
CA LYS A 43 -7.63 -3.14 -2.61
C LYS A 43 -7.28 -3.90 -3.90
N SER A 44 -6.00 -4.10 -4.17
CA SER A 44 -5.53 -4.87 -5.33
C SER A 44 -5.97 -6.32 -5.25
N LYS A 45 -5.78 -6.97 -4.09
CA LYS A 45 -6.23 -8.35 -3.84
C LYS A 45 -7.75 -8.50 -4.05
N LEU A 46 -8.54 -7.59 -3.47
CA LEU A 46 -10.00 -7.60 -3.64
C LEU A 46 -10.42 -7.40 -5.10
N LYS A 47 -9.79 -6.45 -5.80
CA LYS A 47 -10.07 -6.22 -7.23
C LYS A 47 -9.82 -7.47 -8.06
N ASN A 48 -8.73 -8.19 -7.78
CA ASN A 48 -8.39 -9.42 -8.47
C ASN A 48 -9.38 -10.54 -8.14
N ALA A 49 -9.72 -10.72 -6.85
CA ALA A 49 -10.72 -11.71 -6.42
C ALA A 49 -12.09 -11.47 -7.08
N PHE A 50 -12.56 -10.22 -7.13
CA PHE A 50 -13.82 -9.90 -7.81
C PHE A 50 -13.76 -10.14 -9.32
N ARG A 51 -12.62 -9.89 -9.96
CA ARG A 51 -12.43 -10.22 -11.38
C ARG A 51 -12.52 -11.73 -11.60
N GLU A 52 -11.85 -12.51 -10.77
CA GLU A 52 -11.85 -13.97 -10.84
C GLU A 52 -13.26 -14.55 -10.67
N VAL A 53 -14.01 -14.07 -9.67
CA VAL A 53 -15.42 -14.47 -9.48
C VAL A 53 -16.26 -14.18 -10.73
N ARG A 54 -16.07 -13.02 -11.38
CA ARG A 54 -16.79 -12.71 -12.63
C ARG A 54 -16.42 -13.66 -13.78
N GLN A 55 -15.14 -14.01 -13.90
CA GLN A 55 -14.68 -14.96 -14.92
C GLN A 55 -15.24 -16.36 -14.68
N ILE A 56 -15.40 -16.77 -13.41
CA ILE A 56 -16.08 -18.02 -13.07
C ILE A 56 -17.56 -17.95 -13.46
N GLN A 57 -18.23 -16.85 -13.14
CA GLN A 57 -19.65 -16.65 -13.48
C GLN A 57 -19.91 -16.58 -15.00
N SER A 58 -18.98 -16.03 -15.78
CA SER A 58 -19.09 -15.99 -17.25
C SER A 58 -18.67 -17.29 -17.93
N GLY A 59 -18.14 -18.27 -17.20
CA GLY A 59 -17.63 -19.53 -17.73
C GLY A 59 -16.24 -19.43 -18.37
N GLU A 60 -15.59 -18.26 -18.31
CA GLU A 60 -14.20 -18.06 -18.76
C GLU A 60 -13.17 -18.80 -17.90
N LYS A 61 -13.50 -19.03 -16.62
CA LYS A 61 -12.66 -19.77 -15.67
C LYS A 61 -13.49 -20.84 -14.96
N GLN A 62 -12.91 -22.00 -14.69
CA GLN A 62 -13.56 -22.99 -13.83
C GLN A 62 -13.38 -22.60 -12.36
N GLY A 63 -14.45 -22.68 -11.57
CA GLY A 63 -14.37 -22.52 -10.13
C GLY A 63 -13.88 -23.81 -9.47
N THR A 64 -13.11 -23.69 -8.40
CA THR A 64 -12.66 -24.83 -7.59
C THR A 64 -13.71 -25.13 -6.51
N PRO A 65 -14.22 -26.36 -6.42
CA PRO A 65 -15.04 -26.82 -5.30
C PRO A 65 -14.33 -26.66 -3.95
N LEU A 66 -15.09 -26.35 -2.88
CA LEU A 66 -14.53 -26.08 -1.55
C LEU A 66 -13.69 -27.26 -1.00
N ASN A 67 -14.13 -28.49 -1.24
CA ASN A 67 -13.41 -29.70 -0.83
C ASN A 67 -12.05 -29.85 -1.54
N GLU A 68 -11.95 -29.41 -2.80
CA GLU A 68 -10.68 -29.44 -3.53
C GLU A 68 -9.75 -28.34 -3.00
N PHE A 69 -10.26 -27.12 -2.81
CA PHE A 69 -9.50 -26.02 -2.24
C PHE A 69 -8.92 -26.33 -0.85
N LEU A 70 -9.68 -26.97 0.03
CA LEU A 70 -9.24 -27.29 1.40
C LEU A 70 -8.13 -28.36 1.44
N ASN A 71 -7.96 -29.15 0.38
CA ASN A 71 -6.93 -30.19 0.27
C ASN A 71 -5.65 -29.71 -0.42
N GLU A 72 -5.58 -28.45 -0.85
CA GLU A 72 -4.39 -27.83 -1.47
C GLU A 72 -3.45 -27.14 -0.46
N LEU A 73 -3.87 -27.00 0.80
CA LEU A 73 -3.11 -26.41 1.92
C LEU A 73 -2.31 -27.46 2.69
#